data_AF-A0A352YZX3-F1
#
_entry.id   AF-A0A352YZX3-F1
#
_cell.length_a   1.000
_cell.length_b   1.000
_cell.length_c   1.000
_cell.angle_alpha   90.00
_cell.angle_beta   90.00
_cell.angle_gamma   90.00
#
_symmetry.space_group_name_H-M   'P 1'
#
loop_
_entity.id
_entity.type
_entity.pdbx_description
1 polymer ?
#
loop_
_entity_poly.entity_id
_entity_poly.type
_entity_poly.pdbx_seq_one_letter_code
_entity_poly.pdbx_strand_id
1 'polypeptide(L)'
;MINEVEIGGQLVPQQSFEAIANISSNKTLLIQKLTNKPTKLEPVKGLKTVDEVFSFFKPTVEVEFEEQNGATRKEELKFNSLLDFKKEGIINQSEFLKKLQADADACNAIIKKLRSNKILNVALQKPDSKNSFLQALQAIINEIDNANV
;
A
#
# COMPACT_ATOMS: atom_id res chain seq x y z
N MET A 1 29.36 12.46 -54.90
CA MET A 1 29.91 13.75 -55.35
C MET A 1 31.39 13.73 -55.06
N ILE A 2 32.19 14.07 -56.06
CA ILE A 2 33.66 13.96 -56.08
C ILE A 2 34.19 15.21 -55.38
N ASN A 3 34.89 15.05 -54.26
CA ASN A 3 35.55 16.17 -53.59
C ASN A 3 36.85 16.45 -54.36
N GLU A 4 36.81 17.36 -55.33
CA GLU A 4 38.02 17.91 -55.94
C GLU A 4 38.71 18.81 -54.92
N VAL A 5 39.96 18.49 -54.61
CA VAL A 5 40.82 19.30 -53.74
C VAL A 5 41.75 20.08 -54.66
N GLU A 6 41.67 21.41 -54.62
CA GLU A 6 42.59 22.28 -55.35
C GLU A 6 44.02 22.19 -54.79
N ILE A 7 45.00 22.41 -55.67
CA ILE A 7 46.43 22.26 -55.36
C ILE A 7 46.82 23.24 -54.24
N GLY A 8 47.09 22.68 -53.05
CA GLY A 8 47.44 23.42 -51.83
C GLY A 8 46.52 23.13 -50.63
N GLY A 9 45.40 22.43 -50.83
CA GLY A 9 44.50 22.03 -49.75
C GLY A 9 44.96 20.76 -49.02
N GLN A 10 44.98 20.80 -47.68
CA GLN A 10 45.13 19.59 -46.86
C GLN A 10 43.75 19.10 -46.42
N LEU A 11 43.33 17.93 -46.90
CA LEU A 11 42.17 17.22 -46.37
C LEU A 11 42.50 16.73 -44.96
N VAL A 12 41.93 17.38 -43.95
CA VAL A 12 41.88 16.84 -42.59
C VAL A 12 40.77 15.79 -42.58
N PRO A 13 41.06 14.50 -42.34
CA PRO A 13 40.01 13.50 -42.21
C PRO A 13 39.11 13.93 -41.06
N GLN A 14 37.82 14.16 -41.33
CA GLN A 14 36.86 14.29 -40.26
C GLN A 14 36.91 12.98 -39.48
N GLN A 15 37.46 13.03 -38.27
CA GLN A 15 37.33 11.92 -37.34
C GLN A 15 35.84 11.73 -37.13
N SER A 16 35.31 10.67 -37.73
CA SER A 16 34.01 10.11 -37.41
C SER A 16 34.07 9.71 -35.94
N PHE A 17 33.80 10.66 -35.04
CA PHE A 17 33.22 10.33 -33.76
C PHE A 17 31.98 9.52 -34.12
N GLU A 18 32.01 8.21 -33.84
CA GLU A 18 30.85 7.35 -33.94
C GLU A 18 29.68 8.15 -33.38
N ALA A 19 28.76 8.46 -34.28
CA ALA A 19 27.63 9.30 -33.99
C ALA A 19 26.94 8.68 -32.78
N ILE A 20 27.01 9.35 -31.63
CA ILE A 20 25.96 9.21 -30.64
C ILE A 20 24.73 9.72 -31.37
N ALA A 21 24.05 8.77 -32.02
CA ALA A 21 22.99 9.02 -32.96
C ALA A 21 21.92 9.81 -32.23
N ASN A 22 21.89 11.12 -32.48
CA ASN A 22 20.77 12.03 -32.30
C ASN A 22 19.77 11.57 -31.23
N ILE A 23 20.21 11.48 -29.97
CA ILE A 23 19.30 11.19 -28.88
C ILE A 23 18.47 12.46 -28.74
N SER A 24 17.22 12.41 -29.21
CA SER A 24 16.26 13.48 -28.99
C SER A 24 16.34 13.90 -27.52
N SER A 25 16.69 15.16 -27.28
CA SER A 25 16.93 15.75 -25.95
C SER A 25 15.71 15.68 -25.01
N ASN A 26 14.57 15.22 -25.52
CA ASN A 26 13.29 15.13 -24.82
C ASN A 26 12.93 13.69 -24.45
N LYS A 27 13.92 12.85 -24.09
CA LYS A 27 13.70 11.47 -23.64
C LYS A 27 14.28 11.28 -22.25
N THR A 28 13.43 10.89 -21.31
CA THR A 28 13.84 10.50 -19.96
C THR A 28 13.87 8.98 -19.85
N LEU A 29 14.98 8.43 -19.38
CA LEU A 29 15.09 7.04 -18.98
C LEU A 29 14.96 6.94 -17.46
N LEU A 30 13.97 6.18 -16.99
CA LEU A 30 13.78 5.89 -15.57
C LEU A 30 14.13 4.42 -15.31
N ILE A 31 15.12 4.18 -14.46
CA ILE A 31 15.52 2.82 -14.04
C ILE A 31 15.23 2.69 -12.55
N GLN A 32 14.23 1.89 -12.20
CA GLN A 32 13.88 1.59 -10.81
C GLN A 32 13.33 0.17 -10.69
N LYS A 33 13.49 -0.43 -9.50
CA LYS A 33 12.86 -1.70 -9.16
C LYS A 33 11.39 -1.45 -8.79
N LEU A 34 10.49 -1.59 -9.76
CA LEU A 34 9.05 -1.35 -9.58
C LEU A 34 8.28 -2.59 -9.11
N THR A 35 8.85 -3.79 -9.25
CA THR A 35 8.23 -5.06 -8.84
C THR A 35 9.26 -5.95 -8.13
N ASN A 36 8.78 -6.84 -7.26
CA ASN A 36 9.65 -7.77 -6.53
C ASN A 36 10.09 -8.97 -7.38
N LYS A 37 9.25 -9.36 -8.34
CA LYS A 37 9.56 -10.37 -9.36
C LYS A 37 10.12 -9.65 -10.60
N PRO A 38 11.30 -10.03 -11.11
CA PRO A 38 11.84 -9.43 -12.31
C PRO A 38 10.97 -9.82 -13.51
N THR A 39 10.20 -8.87 -14.02
CA THR A 39 9.72 -8.94 -15.40
C THR A 39 10.95 -8.83 -16.30
N LYS A 40 10.96 -9.53 -17.43
CA LYS A 40 12.06 -9.49 -18.40
C LYS A 40 12.52 -8.04 -18.62
N LEU A 41 13.83 -7.80 -18.55
CA LEU A 41 14.44 -6.48 -18.71
C LEU A 41 14.21 -5.98 -20.15
N GLU A 42 13.07 -5.33 -20.36
CA GLU A 42 12.69 -4.75 -21.64
C GLU A 42 12.42 -3.26 -21.44
N PRO A 43 12.94 -2.38 -22.32
CA PRO A 43 12.67 -0.95 -22.24
C PRO A 43 11.20 -0.69 -22.59
N VAL A 44 10.38 -0.50 -21.57
CA VAL A 44 8.96 -0.17 -21.73
C VAL A 44 8.82 1.28 -22.18
N LYS A 45 8.07 1.50 -23.25
CA LYS A 45 7.79 2.84 -23.81
C LYS A 45 6.29 3.08 -23.83
N GLY A 46 5.90 4.35 -23.78
CA GLY A 46 4.50 4.74 -23.97
C GLY A 46 3.64 4.77 -22.71
N LEU A 47 4.20 4.44 -21.55
CA LEU A 47 3.55 4.72 -20.26
C LEU A 47 3.63 6.22 -19.98
N LYS A 48 2.48 6.89 -19.99
CA LYS A 48 2.33 8.34 -19.79
C LYS A 48 1.68 8.67 -18.47
N THR A 49 0.88 7.76 -17.91
CA THR A 49 0.13 7.99 -16.68
C THR A 49 0.54 7.03 -15.58
N VAL A 50 0.29 7.41 -14.32
CA VAL A 50 0.56 6.55 -13.15
C VAL A 50 -0.28 5.28 -13.21
N ASP A 51 -1.54 5.37 -13.66
CA ASP A 51 -2.43 4.22 -13.77
C ASP A 51 -1.98 3.20 -14.82
N GLU A 52 -1.39 3.67 -15.93
CA GLU A 52 -0.75 2.81 -16.93
C GLU A 52 0.45 2.05 -16.36
N VAL A 53 1.26 2.71 -15.52
CA VAL A 53 2.38 2.08 -14.81
C VAL A 53 1.86 0.97 -13.89
N PHE A 54 0.83 1.22 -13.07
CA PHE A 54 0.24 0.19 -12.21
C PHE A 54 -0.39 -0.96 -13.02
N SER A 55 -1.10 -0.65 -14.10
CA SER A 55 -1.72 -1.65 -14.97
C SER A 55 -0.69 -2.55 -15.67
N PHE A 56 0.48 -2.01 -16.01
CA PHE A 56 1.56 -2.75 -16.64
C PHE A 56 2.36 -3.59 -15.63
N PHE A 57 2.83 -2.97 -14.55
CA PHE A 57 3.73 -3.62 -13.60
C PHE A 57 3.01 -4.51 -12.59
N LYS A 58 1.72 -4.27 -12.31
CA LYS A 58 0.86 -5.04 -11.38
C LYS A 58 1.59 -5.46 -10.10
N PRO A 59 2.08 -4.49 -9.30
CA PRO A 59 2.84 -4.79 -8.10
C PRO A 59 1.99 -5.60 -7.11
N THR A 60 2.55 -6.73 -6.67
CA THR A 60 2.01 -7.56 -5.58
C THR A 60 3.06 -7.83 -4.52
N VAL A 61 2.62 -8.03 -3.27
CA VAL A 61 3.48 -8.39 -2.15
C VAL A 61 2.76 -9.40 -1.26
N GLU A 62 3.47 -10.46 -0.88
CA GLU A 62 3.00 -11.40 0.13
C GLU A 62 3.39 -10.88 1.51
N VAL A 63 2.41 -10.81 2.41
CA VAL A 63 2.55 -10.33 3.79
C VAL A 63 2.06 -11.42 4.73
N GLU A 64 2.77 -11.61 5.85
CA GLU A 64 2.34 -12.48 6.93
C GLU A 64 1.86 -11.63 8.11
N PHE A 65 0.59 -11.79 8.47
CA PHE A 65 -0.02 -11.19 9.65
C PHE A 65 0.06 -12.14 10.84
N GLU A 66 0.31 -11.59 12.02
CA GLU A 66 0.27 -12.34 13.28
C GLU A 66 -1.10 -12.12 13.96
N GLU A 67 -1.79 -13.21 14.26
CA GLU A 67 -3.05 -13.20 14.98
C GLU A 67 -2.82 -13.22 16.50
N GLN A 68 -3.85 -12.86 17.29
CA GLN A 68 -3.75 -12.75 18.75
C GLN A 68 -3.36 -14.07 19.45
N ASN A 69 -3.64 -15.21 18.82
CA ASN A 69 -3.28 -16.54 19.30
C ASN A 69 -1.83 -16.96 18.92
N GLY A 70 -1.07 -16.08 18.25
CA GLY A 70 0.27 -16.35 17.75
C GLY A 70 0.30 -17.12 16.41
N ALA A 71 -0.85 -17.39 15.80
CA ALA A 71 -0.91 -17.97 14.45
C ALA A 71 -0.53 -16.94 13.40
N THR A 72 0.09 -17.38 12.30
CA THR A 72 0.40 -16.51 11.17
C THR A 72 -0.55 -16.76 9.99
N ARG A 73 -0.98 -15.67 9.36
CA ARG A 73 -1.83 -15.67 8.18
C ARG A 73 -1.09 -15.01 7.03
N LYS A 74 -0.88 -15.74 5.94
CA LYS A 74 -0.29 -15.18 4.72
C LYS A 74 -1.38 -14.63 3.81
N GLU A 75 -1.20 -13.41 3.33
CA GLU A 75 -2.08 -12.77 2.36
C GLU A 75 -1.26 -12.10 1.26
N GLU A 76 -1.81 -12.06 0.04
CA GLU A 76 -1.20 -11.34 -1.07
C GLU A 76 -1.93 -9.99 -1.25
N LEU A 77 -1.21 -8.89 -1.07
CA LEU A 77 -1.70 -7.55 -1.36
C LEU A 77 -1.37 -7.15 -2.80
N LYS A 78 -2.30 -6.46 -3.45
CA LYS A 78 -2.23 -6.02 -4.85
C LYS A 78 -2.44 -4.52 -4.93
N PHE A 79 -1.56 -3.82 -5.64
CA PHE A 79 -1.64 -2.37 -5.77
C PHE A 79 -1.99 -1.98 -7.21
N ASN A 80 -3.15 -1.36 -7.38
CA ASN A 80 -3.65 -0.85 -8.65
C ASN A 80 -3.56 0.68 -8.74
N SER A 81 -3.44 1.35 -7.59
CA SER A 81 -3.32 2.81 -7.51
C SER A 81 -2.50 3.25 -6.30
N LEU A 82 -2.19 4.55 -6.24
CA LEU A 82 -1.55 5.17 -5.07
C LEU A 82 -2.40 5.07 -3.79
N LEU A 83 -3.72 4.93 -3.90
CA LEU A 83 -4.61 4.82 -2.74
C LEU A 83 -4.45 3.48 -2.02
N ASP A 84 -4.04 2.43 -2.74
CA ASP A 84 -3.87 1.08 -2.19
C ASP A 84 -2.69 1.01 -1.21
N PHE A 85 -1.77 1.97 -1.25
CA PHE A 85 -0.66 2.11 -0.29
C PHE A 85 -1.06 2.80 1.01
N LYS A 86 -2.27 3.38 1.08
CA LYS A 86 -2.77 3.98 2.32
C LYS A 86 -3.32 2.88 3.23
N LYS A 87 -3.41 3.19 4.53
CA LYS A 87 -4.02 2.32 5.55
C LYS A 87 -5.34 1.70 5.07
N GLU A 88 -6.27 2.53 4.60
CA GLU A 88 -7.58 2.07 4.12
C GLU A 88 -7.48 1.16 2.89
N GLY A 89 -6.55 1.46 1.98
CA GLY A 89 -6.28 0.63 0.80
C GLY A 89 -5.80 -0.77 1.17
N ILE A 90 -4.95 -0.87 2.20
CA ILE A 90 -4.44 -2.15 2.72
C ILE A 90 -5.54 -2.91 3.47
N ILE A 91 -6.26 -2.22 4.37
CA ILE A 91 -7.35 -2.84 5.15
C ILE A 91 -8.42 -3.41 4.22
N ASN A 92 -8.80 -2.67 3.17
CA ASN A 92 -9.83 -3.09 2.23
C ASN A 92 -9.51 -4.37 1.45
N GLN A 93 -8.24 -4.78 1.40
CA GLN A 93 -7.80 -6.00 0.73
C GLN A 93 -7.79 -7.23 1.64
N SER A 94 -7.87 -7.04 2.97
CA SER A 94 -7.76 -8.11 3.95
C SER A 94 -9.02 -8.23 4.80
N GLU A 95 -9.69 -9.37 4.74
CA GLU A 95 -10.85 -9.65 5.60
C GLU A 95 -10.46 -9.68 7.08
N PHE A 96 -9.24 -10.13 7.38
CA PHE A 96 -8.70 -10.10 8.74
C PHE A 96 -8.55 -8.66 9.24
N LEU A 97 -7.89 -7.79 8.46
CA LEU A 97 -7.71 -6.40 8.87
C LEU A 97 -9.03 -5.62 8.93
N LYS A 98 -9.98 -5.90 8.04
CA LYS A 98 -11.33 -5.30 8.11
C LYS A 98 -12.02 -5.64 9.42
N LYS A 99 -11.99 -6.92 9.81
CA LYS A 99 -12.58 -7.37 11.07
C LYS A 99 -11.88 -6.71 12.26
N LEU A 100 -10.55 -6.69 12.26
CA LEU A 100 -9.77 -6.05 13.31
C LEU A 100 -10.06 -4.55 13.43
N GLN A 101 -10.20 -3.84 12.30
CA GLN A 101 -10.57 -2.43 12.26
C GLN A 101 -11.99 -2.21 12.82
N ALA A 102 -12.95 -3.07 12.45
CA ALA A 102 -14.30 -3.02 12.99
C ALA A 102 -14.34 -3.24 14.52
N ASP A 103 -13.58 -4.22 15.02
CA ASP A 103 -13.47 -4.49 16.46
C ASP A 103 -12.83 -3.31 17.20
N ALA A 104 -11.79 -2.70 16.63
CA ALA A 104 -11.14 -1.52 17.17
C ALA A 104 -12.09 -0.30 17.19
N ASP A 105 -12.88 -0.10 16.13
CA ASP A 105 -13.85 0.99 16.03
C ASP A 105 -15.02 0.81 17.01
N ALA A 106 -15.50 -0.42 17.18
CA ALA A 106 -16.50 -0.76 18.19
C ALA A 106 -15.98 -0.46 19.61
N CYS A 107 -14.75 -0.89 19.92
CA CYS A 107 -14.10 -0.59 21.20
C CYS A 107 -13.98 0.93 21.43
N ASN A 108 -13.53 1.67 20.42
CA ASN A 108 -13.39 3.13 20.50
C ASN A 108 -14.74 3.83 20.70
N ALA A 109 -15.80 3.35 20.03
CA ALA A 109 -17.15 3.86 20.20
C ALA A 109 -17.64 3.66 21.63
N ILE A 110 -17.44 2.46 22.20
CA ILE A 110 -17.78 2.15 23.59
C ILE A 110 -17.01 3.08 24.53
N ILE A 111 -15.69 3.19 24.38
CA ILE A 111 -14.84 4.07 25.21
C ILE A 111 -15.33 5.51 25.15
N LYS A 112 -15.66 6.02 23.97
CA LYS A 112 -16.19 7.39 23.79
C LYS A 112 -17.50 7.58 24.56
N LYS A 113 -18.42 6.61 24.49
CA LYS A 113 -19.69 6.66 25.23
C LYS A 113 -19.45 6.63 26.74
N LEU A 114 -18.59 5.75 27.23
CA LEU A 114 -18.23 5.66 28.64
C LEU A 114 -17.63 6.96 29.18
N ARG A 115 -16.71 7.60 28.41
CA ARG A 115 -16.09 8.88 28.80
C ARG A 115 -17.04 10.06 28.71
N SER A 116 -17.95 10.07 27.73
CA SER A 116 -18.88 11.18 27.53
C SER A 116 -19.90 11.34 28.67
N ASN A 117 -20.20 10.25 29.37
CA ASN A 117 -21.11 10.27 30.51
C ASN A 117 -20.31 10.43 31.82
N LYS A 118 -20.39 11.63 32.42
CA LYS A 118 -19.68 11.96 33.66
C LYS A 118 -20.04 11.02 34.82
N ILE A 119 -21.30 10.58 34.91
CA ILE A 119 -21.77 9.67 35.97
C ILE A 119 -21.14 8.29 35.79
N LEU A 120 -21.16 7.74 34.56
CA LEU A 120 -20.52 6.46 34.27
C LEU A 120 -19.00 6.54 34.48
N ASN A 121 -18.36 7.63 34.06
CA ASN A 121 -16.92 7.81 34.26
C ASN A 121 -16.53 7.83 35.75
N VAL A 122 -17.28 8.54 36.59
CA VAL A 122 -17.06 8.56 38.05
C VAL A 122 -17.40 7.21 38.68
N ALA A 123 -18.45 6.52 38.22
CA ALA A 123 -18.77 5.18 38.68
C ALA A 123 -17.68 4.16 38.32
N LEU A 124 -17.10 4.25 37.13
CA LEU A 124 -16.01 3.37 36.67
C LEU A 124 -14.69 3.57 37.43
N GLN A 125 -14.51 4.69 38.12
CA GLN A 125 -13.37 4.91 39.02
C GLN A 125 -13.52 4.17 40.35
N LYS A 126 -14.74 3.74 40.73
CA LYS A 126 -15.00 2.97 41.94
C LYS A 126 -14.91 1.46 41.64
N PRO A 127 -14.14 0.67 42.42
CA PRO A 127 -13.97 -0.76 42.17
C PRO A 127 -15.30 -1.53 42.17
N ASP A 128 -16.17 -1.25 43.13
CA ASP A 128 -17.45 -1.96 43.29
C ASP A 128 -18.40 -1.73 42.12
N SER A 129 -18.58 -0.46 41.72
CA SER A 129 -19.44 -0.10 40.59
C SER A 129 -18.91 -0.64 39.25
N LYS A 130 -17.58 -0.73 39.09
CA LYS A 130 -16.97 -1.36 37.91
C LYS A 130 -17.27 -2.87 37.87
N ASN A 131 -17.17 -3.56 39.00
CA ASN A 131 -17.50 -4.99 39.10
C ASN A 131 -18.99 -5.25 38.82
N SER A 132 -19.90 -4.45 39.37
CA SER A 132 -21.33 -4.56 39.06
C SER A 132 -21.63 -4.32 37.59
N PHE A 133 -20.94 -3.36 36.97
CA PHE A 133 -21.11 -3.07 35.54
C PHE A 133 -20.60 -4.22 34.65
N LEU A 134 -19.45 -4.82 35.00
CA LEU A 134 -18.94 -6.01 34.30
C LEU A 134 -19.88 -7.20 34.42
N GLN A 135 -20.43 -7.45 35.60
CA GLN A 135 -21.43 -8.50 35.82
C GLN A 135 -22.69 -8.29 34.99
N ALA A 136 -23.18 -7.05 34.91
CA ALA A 136 -24.32 -6.71 34.07
C ALA A 136 -24.03 -6.94 32.58
N LEU A 137 -22.83 -6.56 32.10
CA LEU A 137 -22.41 -6.83 30.72
C LEU A 137 -22.30 -8.33 30.43
N GLN A 138 -21.75 -9.11 31.36
CA GLN A 138 -21.65 -10.56 31.22
C GLN A 138 -23.03 -11.24 31.24
N ALA A 139 -23.97 -10.75 32.05
CA ALA A 139 -25.34 -11.25 32.03
C ALA A 139 -26.01 -10.98 30.67
N ILE A 140 -25.83 -9.79 30.09
CA ILE A 140 -26.36 -9.44 28.76
C ILE A 140 -25.71 -10.30 27.67
N ILE A 141 -24.40 -10.52 27.71
CA ILE A 141 -23.69 -11.38 26.74
C ILE A 141 -24.26 -12.81 26.82
N ASN A 142 -24.40 -13.36 28.03
CA ASN A 142 -24.97 -14.69 28.24
C ASN A 142 -26.41 -14.77 27.72
N GLU A 143 -27.22 -13.73 27.90
CA GLU A 143 -28.60 -13.69 27.38
C GLU A 143 -28.61 -13.73 25.85
N ILE A 144 -27.74 -12.96 25.18
CA ILE A 144 -27.61 -12.93 23.72
C ILE A 144 -27.10 -14.28 23.18
N ASP A 145 -26.11 -14.89 23.84
CA ASP A 145 -25.55 -16.18 23.42
C ASP A 145 -26.60 -17.31 23.55
N ASN A 146 -27.38 -17.31 24.62
CA ASN A 146 -28.46 -18.29 24.82
C ASN A 146 -29.68 -18.04 23.91
N ALA A 147 -29.90 -16.80 23.45
CA ALA A 147 -30.97 -16.46 22.51
C ALA A 147 -30.63 -16.78 21.04
N ASN A 148 -29.35 -17.00 20.73
CA ASN A 148 -28.87 -17.39 19.40
C ASN A 148 -28.62 -18.91 19.25
N VAL A 149 -29.09 -19.71 20.22
CA VAL A 149 -29.24 -21.18 20.13
C VAL A 149 -30.69 -21.50 19.79
#